data_AF-A0A2V2UCG7-F1
#
_entry.id   AF-A0A2V2UCG7-F1
#
_cell.length_a   1.000
_cell.length_b   1.000
_cell.length_c   1.000
_cell.angle_alpha   90.00
_cell.angle_beta   90.00
_cell.angle_gamma   90.00
#
_symmetry.space_group_name_H-M   'P 1'
#
loop_
_entity.id
_entity.type
_entity.pdbx_description
1 polymer ?
#
loop_
_entity_poly.entity_id
_entity_poly.type
_entity_poly.pdbx_seq_one_letter_code
_entity_poly.pdbx_strand_id
1 'polypeptide(L)'
;MNRCIEYKQKQEGPVQASGNDRDICGLCNSIAILFDSDNSETVCSKCGVVLQENAESLGAEWGIYSGDDIESKSGTCMPTSSAFHDMGLSTFISYSNVDANGGVMSPEQMAKIQRMRYWNKISSNNRSYHRNLKNAFAILSTVKAKLSLNNAHMEKSTYNYRKALDKRIIKGRFLRALVVASAYAACRELNVPRTLVEIAQTANADAIFAGECYRLLLRHR
;
A
#
# COMPACT_ATOMS: atom_id res chain seq x y z
N MET A 1 0.34 -29.71 29.45
CA MET A 1 0.85 -28.34 29.65
C MET A 1 0.54 -27.53 28.40
N ASN A 2 -0.64 -26.91 28.40
CA ASN A 2 -1.20 -26.13 27.29
C ASN A 2 -0.83 -24.65 27.48
N ARG A 3 -0.41 -23.97 26.41
CA ARG A 3 -0.47 -22.51 26.33
C ARG A 3 -0.90 -22.09 24.93
N CYS A 4 -2.21 -22.13 24.71
CA CYS A 4 -2.87 -21.46 23.60
C CYS A 4 -2.81 -19.95 23.86
N ILE A 5 -2.25 -19.19 22.92
CA ILE A 5 -2.31 -17.73 22.93
C ILE A 5 -3.55 -17.35 22.11
N GLU A 6 -4.59 -16.89 22.81
CA GLU A 6 -5.81 -16.34 22.22
C GLU A 6 -5.52 -14.99 21.56
N TYR A 7 -5.75 -14.89 20.27
CA TYR A 7 -5.78 -13.61 19.55
C TYR A 7 -7.21 -13.08 19.54
N LYS A 8 -7.50 -12.07 20.37
CA LYS A 8 -8.77 -11.34 20.36
C LYS A 8 -8.91 -10.54 19.06
N GLN A 9 -10.02 -10.76 18.35
CA GLN A 9 -10.42 -9.98 17.18
C GLN A 9 -10.85 -8.58 17.62
N LYS A 10 -10.10 -7.54 17.22
CA LYS A 10 -10.55 -6.14 17.30
C LYS A 10 -11.58 -5.94 16.18
N GLN A 11 -12.83 -5.67 16.57
CA GLN A 11 -13.87 -5.20 15.67
C GLN A 11 -13.53 -3.79 15.20
N GLU A 12 -13.49 -3.56 13.90
CA GLU A 12 -13.38 -2.24 13.28
C GLU A 12 -14.73 -1.53 13.48
N GLY A 13 -14.87 -0.82 14.61
CA GLY A 13 -15.93 0.16 14.82
C GLY A 13 -15.76 1.37 13.90
N PRO A 14 -16.74 2.27 13.83
CA PRO A 14 -16.63 3.49 13.03
C PRO A 14 -15.36 4.23 13.47
N VAL A 15 -14.63 4.81 12.51
CA VAL A 15 -13.43 5.62 12.75
C VAL A 15 -13.82 6.70 13.75
N GLN A 16 -13.50 6.46 15.02
CA GLN A 16 -13.62 7.44 16.07
C GLN A 16 -12.54 8.47 15.74
N ALA A 17 -12.96 9.62 15.21
CA ALA A 17 -12.15 10.82 15.28
C ALA A 17 -11.74 10.97 16.74
N SER A 18 -10.46 10.78 17.03
CA SER A 18 -9.88 11.07 18.32
C SER A 18 -10.08 12.57 18.56
N GLY A 19 -11.15 12.93 19.25
CA GLY A 19 -11.35 14.27 19.77
C GLY A 19 -10.22 14.54 20.75
N ASN A 20 -9.22 15.30 20.31
CA ASN A 20 -8.17 15.79 21.18
C ASN A 20 -8.76 16.92 22.03
N ASP A 21 -8.34 17.03 23.29
CA ASP A 21 -8.56 18.20 24.17
C ASP A 21 -7.96 19.52 23.61
N ARG A 22 -7.61 19.55 22.32
CA ARG A 22 -7.03 20.68 21.59
C ARG A 22 -8.08 21.54 20.89
N ASP A 23 -9.33 21.12 20.89
CA ASP A 23 -10.42 21.80 20.18
C ASP A 23 -11.14 22.86 21.05
N ILE A 24 -10.64 23.14 22.25
CA ILE A 24 -11.25 24.09 23.20
C ILE A 24 -10.22 25.12 23.64
N CYS A 25 -10.55 26.40 23.47
CA CYS A 25 -9.70 27.49 23.94
C CYS A 25 -9.70 27.57 25.48
N GLY A 26 -8.53 27.44 26.12
CA GLY A 26 -8.39 27.52 27.58
C GLY A 26 -8.72 28.87 28.22
N LEU A 27 -8.82 29.95 27.44
CA LEU A 27 -9.12 31.29 27.94
C LEU A 27 -10.59 31.70 27.84
N CYS A 28 -11.28 31.31 26.77
CA CYS A 28 -12.68 31.68 26.55
C CYS A 28 -13.64 30.50 26.39
N ASN A 29 -13.15 29.27 26.58
CA ASN A 29 -13.88 28.01 26.46
C ASN A 29 -14.64 27.84 25.14
N SER A 30 -14.24 28.55 24.09
CA SER A 30 -14.88 28.44 22.78
C SER A 30 -14.28 27.31 21.96
N ILE A 31 -15.14 26.69 21.14
CA ILE A 31 -14.79 25.63 20.18
C ILE A 31 -14.44 26.23 18.80
N ALA A 32 -14.62 27.55 18.63
CA ALA A 32 -14.33 28.27 17.39
C ALA A 32 -12.82 28.47 17.24
N ILE A 33 -12.19 27.58 16.47
CA ILE A 33 -10.77 27.55 16.18
C ILE A 33 -10.58 27.68 14.67
N LEU A 34 -9.64 28.52 14.26
CA LEU A 34 -9.29 28.78 12.87
C LEU A 34 -7.80 28.46 12.68
N PHE A 35 -7.47 27.84 11.54
CA PHE A 35 -6.09 27.59 11.16
C PHE A 35 -5.63 28.66 10.18
N ASP A 36 -4.58 29.40 10.55
CA ASP A 36 -3.87 30.33 9.68
C ASP A 36 -2.79 29.57 8.90
N SER A 37 -3.01 29.43 7.59
CA SER A 37 -2.10 28.70 6.70
C SER A 37 -0.79 29.46 6.43
N ASP A 38 -0.78 30.79 6.54
CA ASP A 38 0.40 31.60 6.18
C ASP A 38 1.44 31.57 7.30
N ASN A 39 0.98 31.59 8.55
CA ASN A 39 1.83 31.51 9.73
C ASN A 39 1.92 30.09 10.32
N SER A 40 1.15 29.13 9.80
CA SER A 40 1.01 27.76 10.35
C SER A 40 0.55 27.72 11.81
N GLU A 41 -0.37 28.63 12.17
CA GLU A 41 -0.85 28.81 13.54
C GLU A 41 -2.31 28.40 13.68
N THR A 42 -2.65 27.84 14.84
CA THR A 42 -4.03 27.55 15.21
C THR A 42 -4.52 28.58 16.21
N VAL A 43 -5.46 29.41 15.79
CA VAL A 43 -5.90 30.60 16.54
C VAL A 43 -7.38 30.47 16.92
N CYS A 44 -7.71 30.86 18.16
CA CYS A 44 -9.09 30.98 18.57
C CYS A 44 -9.75 32.21 17.94
N SER A 45 -10.85 32.03 17.20
CA SER A 45 -11.54 33.13 16.51
C SER A 45 -12.20 34.14 17.46
N LYS A 46 -12.42 33.78 18.74
CA LYS A 46 -13.13 34.61 19.70
C LYS A 46 -12.22 35.51 20.53
N CYS A 47 -11.09 34.99 20.99
CA CYS A 47 -10.15 35.75 21.85
C CYS A 47 -8.79 36.02 21.20
N GLY A 48 -8.54 35.50 19.99
CA GLY A 48 -7.28 35.72 19.26
C GLY A 48 -6.08 34.99 19.85
N VAL A 49 -6.29 34.10 20.82
CA VAL A 49 -5.22 33.32 21.45
C VAL A 49 -4.74 32.25 20.51
N VAL A 50 -3.42 32.19 20.32
CA VAL A 50 -2.75 31.11 19.60
C VAL A 50 -2.72 29.88 20.50
N LEU A 51 -3.36 28.80 20.05
CA LEU A 51 -3.42 27.52 20.75
C LEU A 51 -2.26 26.61 20.36
N GLN A 52 -1.79 26.73 19.12
CA GLN A 52 -0.65 25.97 18.60
C GLN A 52 0.13 26.84 17.61
N GLU A 53 1.42 27.02 17.89
CA GLU A 53 2.40 27.62 16.98
C GLU A 53 3.14 26.51 16.21
N ASN A 54 3.59 26.78 14.99
CA ASN A 54 4.29 25.82 14.12
C ASN A 54 3.53 24.48 13.95
N ALA A 55 2.27 24.55 13.55
CA ALA A 55 1.56 23.34 13.20
C ALA A 55 2.24 22.68 11.99
N GLU A 56 2.81 21.50 12.22
CA GLU A 56 3.38 20.68 11.15
C GLU A 56 2.30 20.46 10.08
N SER A 57 2.51 21.02 8.90
CA SER A 57 1.58 20.82 7.80
C SER A 57 1.66 19.36 7.36
N LEU A 58 0.54 18.64 7.39
CA LEU A 58 0.40 17.31 6.78
C LEU A 58 0.42 17.36 5.23
N GLY A 59 0.64 18.54 4.65
CA GLY A 59 0.82 18.74 3.22
C GLY A 59 2.17 18.20 2.74
N ALA A 60 2.35 18.16 1.42
CA ALA A 60 3.62 17.76 0.84
C ALA A 60 4.71 18.78 1.22
N GLU A 61 5.56 18.43 2.18
CA GLU A 61 6.77 19.16 2.56
C GLU A 61 7.82 19.22 1.43
N TRP A 62 7.66 18.36 0.40
CA TRP A 62 8.50 18.37 -0.78
C TRP A 62 8.00 19.44 -1.75
N GLY A 63 8.89 20.37 -2.09
CA GLY A 63 8.58 21.48 -2.98
C GLY A 63 8.06 21.02 -4.35
N ILE A 64 7.32 21.90 -5.02
CA ILE A 64 6.89 21.70 -6.40
C ILE A 64 8.13 21.88 -7.29
N TYR A 65 8.80 20.79 -7.62
CA TYR A 65 9.87 20.80 -8.61
C TYR A 65 9.26 20.83 -10.02
N SER A 66 9.81 21.65 -10.91
CA SER A 66 9.47 21.62 -12.34
C SER A 66 9.89 20.27 -12.96
N GLY A 67 9.17 19.80 -13.99
CA GLY A 67 9.25 18.43 -14.53
C GLY A 67 10.63 17.77 -14.60
N ASP A 68 11.66 18.48 -15.05
CA ASP A 68 13.02 17.96 -15.20
C ASP A 68 13.82 17.90 -13.87
N ASP A 69 13.47 18.75 -12.91
CA ASP A 69 14.06 18.79 -11.57
C ASP A 69 13.43 17.76 -10.62
N ILE A 70 12.24 17.23 -10.93
CA ILE A 70 11.57 16.22 -10.09
C ILE A 70 12.42 14.95 -10.01
N GLU A 71 13.01 14.49 -11.11
CA GLU A 71 13.72 13.21 -11.11
C GLU A 71 15.06 13.26 -10.36
N SER A 72 15.68 14.45 -10.25
CA SER A 72 16.96 14.67 -9.57
C SER A 72 16.86 15.27 -8.17
N LYS A 73 15.78 16.02 -7.87
CA LYS A 73 15.58 16.75 -6.61
C LYS A 73 14.33 16.33 -5.83
N SER A 74 13.47 15.44 -6.35
CA SER A 74 12.39 14.88 -5.53
C SER A 74 12.97 14.15 -4.32
N GLY A 75 12.30 14.29 -3.17
CA GLY A 75 12.76 13.82 -1.87
C GLY A 75 13.22 12.37 -1.86
N THR A 76 14.04 12.04 -0.85
CA THR A 76 14.85 10.83 -0.65
C THR A 76 14.09 9.50 -0.65
N CYS A 77 12.79 9.44 -0.94
CA CYS A 77 11.97 8.24 -0.80
C CYS A 77 10.88 8.12 -1.88
N MET A 78 10.73 6.92 -2.43
CA MET A 78 9.58 6.54 -3.24
C MET A 78 8.32 6.46 -2.36
N PRO A 79 7.15 6.96 -2.80
CA PRO A 79 5.92 6.85 -2.03
C PRO A 79 5.55 5.39 -1.78
N THR A 80 5.14 5.09 -0.55
CA THR A 80 4.70 3.73 -0.21
C THR A 80 3.31 3.46 -0.80
N SER A 81 3.16 2.39 -1.57
CA SER A 81 1.85 1.95 -2.09
C SER A 81 1.54 0.51 -1.68
N SER A 82 0.26 0.24 -1.41
CA SER A 82 -0.21 -1.10 -1.10
C SER A 82 -0.06 -2.08 -2.27
N ALA A 83 0.09 -1.55 -3.49
CA ALA A 83 0.30 -2.34 -4.69
C ALA A 83 1.65 -3.09 -4.71
N PHE A 84 2.66 -2.57 -4.02
CA PHE A 84 3.96 -3.24 -3.89
C PHE A 84 3.92 -4.28 -2.77
N HIS A 85 4.43 -5.48 -3.04
CA HIS A 85 4.50 -6.57 -2.05
C HIS A 85 5.07 -6.12 -0.69
N ASP A 86 6.16 -5.34 -0.71
CA ASP A 86 6.86 -4.83 0.49
C ASP A 86 6.57 -3.34 0.75
N MET A 87 5.41 -2.83 0.31
CA MET A 87 5.00 -1.43 0.47
C MET A 87 5.95 -0.39 -0.17
N GLY A 88 6.90 -0.81 -1.01
CA GLY A 88 7.91 0.07 -1.59
C GLY A 88 9.20 0.20 -0.78
N LEU A 89 9.37 -0.59 0.29
CA LEU A 89 10.59 -0.59 1.11
C LEU A 89 11.77 -1.37 0.48
N SER A 90 11.49 -2.19 -0.52
CA SER A 90 12.51 -3.02 -1.17
C SER A 90 13.34 -2.20 -2.16
N THR A 91 14.66 -2.32 -2.11
CA THR A 91 15.57 -1.78 -3.13
C THR A 91 15.92 -2.83 -4.18
N PHE A 92 16.17 -2.38 -5.41
CA PHE A 92 16.57 -3.24 -6.52
C PHE A 92 17.92 -2.79 -7.07
N ILE A 93 18.86 -3.74 -7.13
CA ILE A 93 20.15 -3.52 -7.79
C ILE A 93 19.94 -3.77 -9.28
N SER A 94 20.07 -2.72 -10.09
CA SER A 94 19.95 -2.79 -11.55
C SER A 94 20.86 -3.87 -12.14
N TYR A 95 20.42 -4.47 -13.25
CA TYR A 95 21.23 -5.37 -14.08
C TYR A 95 22.18 -4.63 -15.02
N SER A 96 22.04 -3.30 -15.13
CA SER A 96 23.00 -2.47 -15.86
C SER A 96 24.38 -2.61 -15.22
N ASN A 97 25.40 -2.94 -16.03
CA ASN A 97 26.79 -3.07 -15.56
C ASN A 97 27.53 -1.73 -15.73
N VAL A 98 26.84 -0.66 -15.33
CA VAL A 98 27.33 0.72 -15.38
C VAL A 98 27.26 1.30 -13.98
N ASP A 99 28.23 2.16 -13.67
CA ASP A 99 28.26 2.93 -12.43
C ASP A 99 27.24 4.08 -12.47
N ALA A 100 27.04 4.75 -11.33
CA ALA A 100 26.17 5.92 -11.21
C ALA A 100 26.55 7.04 -12.21
N ASN A 101 27.83 7.17 -12.54
CA ASN A 101 28.35 8.11 -13.52
C ASN A 101 28.28 7.59 -14.98
N GLY A 102 27.66 6.43 -15.22
CA GLY A 102 27.53 5.82 -16.55
C GLY A 102 28.79 5.09 -17.05
N GLY A 103 29.86 5.00 -16.25
CA GLY A 103 31.08 4.30 -16.60
C GLY A 103 30.89 2.77 -16.61
N VAL A 104 31.51 2.08 -17.57
CA VAL A 104 31.52 0.61 -17.61
C VAL A 104 32.35 0.04 -16.47
N MET A 105 31.83 -0.98 -15.79
CA MET A 105 32.49 -1.59 -14.64
C MET A 105 33.58 -2.58 -15.05
N SER A 106 34.66 -2.63 -14.28
CA SER A 106 35.71 -3.63 -14.47
C SER A 106 35.19 -5.05 -14.18
N PRO A 107 35.81 -6.11 -14.75
CA PRO A 107 35.39 -7.48 -14.51
C PRO A 107 35.35 -7.86 -13.02
N GLU A 108 36.28 -7.35 -12.22
CA GLU A 108 36.34 -7.61 -10.78
C GLU A 108 35.16 -6.94 -10.04
N GLN A 109 34.83 -5.69 -10.38
CA GLN A 109 33.67 -4.99 -9.84
C GLN A 109 32.37 -5.70 -10.22
N MET A 110 32.27 -6.16 -11.47
CA MET A 110 31.12 -6.91 -11.96
C MET A 110 30.89 -8.21 -11.16
N ALA A 111 31.96 -8.95 -10.86
CA ALA A 111 31.87 -10.15 -10.03
C ALA A 111 31.35 -9.85 -8.61
N LYS A 112 31.80 -8.75 -7.99
CA LYS A 112 31.30 -8.29 -6.67
C LYS A 112 29.82 -7.93 -6.75
N ILE A 113 29.38 -7.22 -7.78
CA ILE A 113 27.98 -6.82 -7.96
C ILE A 113 27.09 -8.01 -8.25
N GLN A 114 27.54 -8.97 -9.06
CA GLN A 114 26.79 -10.22 -9.28
C GLN A 114 26.57 -10.97 -7.97
N ARG A 115 27.58 -11.02 -7.09
CA ARG A 115 27.43 -11.57 -5.74
C ARG A 115 26.40 -10.80 -4.91
N MET A 116 26.42 -9.46 -4.94
CA MET A 116 25.41 -8.64 -4.27
C MET A 116 24.00 -8.88 -4.81
N ARG A 117 23.82 -8.96 -6.14
CA ARG A 117 22.55 -9.27 -6.80
C ARG A 117 22.02 -10.64 -6.37
N TYR A 118 22.89 -11.63 -6.25
CA TYR A 118 22.53 -12.96 -5.76
C TYR A 118 22.00 -12.92 -4.33
N TRP A 119 22.71 -12.27 -3.41
CA TRP A 119 22.26 -12.13 -2.02
C TRP A 119 20.98 -11.29 -1.89
N ASN A 120 20.81 -10.24 -2.70
CA ASN A 120 19.56 -9.47 -2.75
C ASN A 120 18.36 -10.32 -3.22
N LYS A 121 18.57 -11.18 -4.21
CA LYS A 121 17.54 -12.11 -4.70
C LYS A 121 17.14 -13.13 -3.61
N ILE A 122 18.11 -13.65 -2.86
CA ILE A 122 17.84 -14.61 -1.79
C ILE A 122 17.08 -13.96 -0.64
N SER A 123 17.56 -12.83 -0.13
CA SER A 123 16.95 -12.15 1.02
C SER A 123 15.51 -11.76 0.74
N SER A 124 15.22 -11.21 -0.45
CA SER A 124 13.87 -10.80 -0.84
C SER A 124 12.89 -11.95 -1.11
N ASN A 125 13.35 -13.20 -1.22
CA ASN A 125 12.50 -14.36 -1.56
C ASN A 125 12.46 -15.44 -0.47
N ASN A 126 13.17 -15.24 0.64
CA ASN A 126 13.32 -16.24 1.70
C ASN A 126 12.00 -16.56 2.42
N ARG A 127 11.15 -15.55 2.67
CA ARG A 127 9.88 -15.77 3.38
C ARG A 127 8.77 -16.20 2.42
N SER A 128 8.04 -17.26 2.79
CA SER A 128 6.87 -17.76 2.04
C SER A 128 5.78 -16.69 1.86
N TYR A 129 5.62 -15.81 2.83
CA TYR A 129 4.72 -14.65 2.79
C TYR A 129 5.00 -13.72 1.60
N HIS A 130 6.24 -13.23 1.46
CA HIS A 130 6.62 -12.31 0.38
C HIS A 130 6.58 -12.99 -0.99
N ARG A 131 6.98 -14.26 -1.07
CA ARG A 131 6.88 -15.04 -2.32
C ARG A 131 5.42 -15.18 -2.79
N ASN A 132 4.50 -15.40 -1.86
CA ASN A 132 3.08 -15.46 -2.17
C ASN A 132 2.55 -14.12 -2.69
N LEU A 133 2.85 -13.01 -2.01
CA LEU A 133 2.46 -11.66 -2.45
C LEU A 133 3.03 -11.31 -3.82
N LYS A 134 4.33 -11.59 -4.07
CA LYS A 134 4.97 -11.37 -5.38
C LYS A 134 4.21 -12.08 -6.50
N ASN A 135 3.90 -13.36 -6.30
CA ASN A 135 3.17 -14.16 -7.28
C ASN A 135 1.73 -13.65 -7.48
N ALA A 136 1.03 -13.33 -6.39
CA ALA A 136 -0.34 -12.82 -6.44
C ALA A 136 -0.42 -11.47 -7.17
N PHE A 137 0.47 -10.55 -6.84
CA PHE A 137 0.48 -9.20 -7.40
C PHE A 137 0.95 -9.17 -8.86
N ALA A 138 1.81 -10.11 -9.28
CA ALA A 138 2.14 -10.30 -10.69
C ALA A 138 0.94 -10.78 -11.52
N ILE A 139 0.10 -11.66 -10.96
CA ILE A 139 -1.16 -12.06 -11.63
C ILE A 139 -2.11 -10.86 -11.68
N LEU A 140 -2.25 -10.13 -10.58
CA LEU A 140 -3.13 -8.97 -10.50
C LEU A 140 -2.71 -7.82 -11.43
N SER A 141 -1.40 -7.57 -11.59
CA SER A 141 -0.90 -6.59 -12.55
C SER A 141 -1.19 -7.00 -14.00
N THR A 142 -1.13 -8.31 -14.29
CA THR A 142 -1.52 -8.85 -15.59
C THR A 142 -3.01 -8.66 -15.86
N VAL A 143 -3.86 -8.92 -14.86
CA VAL A 143 -5.32 -8.69 -14.95
C VAL A 143 -5.61 -7.20 -15.15
N LYS A 144 -4.96 -6.32 -14.40
CA LYS A 144 -5.08 -4.87 -14.54
C LYS A 144 -4.73 -4.41 -15.96
N ALA A 145 -3.61 -4.89 -16.51
CA ALA A 145 -3.17 -4.55 -17.86
C ALA A 145 -4.17 -5.03 -18.93
N LYS A 146 -4.66 -6.27 -18.82
CA LYS A 146 -5.63 -6.83 -19.77
C LYS A 146 -6.98 -6.13 -19.74
N LEU A 147 -7.47 -5.78 -18.55
CA LEU A 147 -8.78 -5.16 -18.36
C LEU A 147 -8.73 -3.62 -18.33
N SER A 148 -7.56 -3.03 -18.54
CA SER A 148 -7.31 -1.58 -18.49
C SER A 148 -7.86 -0.92 -17.22
N LEU A 149 -7.63 -1.54 -16.06
CA LEU A 149 -8.13 -1.04 -14.77
C LEU A 149 -7.24 0.07 -14.20
N ASN A 150 -7.86 1.03 -13.49
CA ASN A 150 -7.15 2.14 -12.86
C ASN A 150 -6.27 1.69 -11.66
N ASN A 151 -5.28 2.49 -11.28
CA ASN A 151 -4.41 2.29 -10.10
C ASN A 151 -5.21 2.11 -8.81
N ALA A 152 -6.30 2.87 -8.63
CA ALA A 152 -7.18 2.74 -7.45
C ALA A 152 -7.76 1.32 -7.30
N HIS A 153 -8.06 0.64 -8.42
CA HIS A 153 -8.53 -0.74 -8.40
C HIS A 153 -7.44 -1.70 -7.93
N MET A 154 -6.20 -1.47 -8.37
CA MET A 154 -5.04 -2.27 -7.97
C MET A 154 -4.78 -2.14 -6.47
N GLU A 155 -4.78 -0.92 -5.93
CA GLU A 155 -4.59 -0.67 -4.51
C GLU A 155 -5.68 -1.31 -3.66
N LYS A 156 -6.94 -1.18 -4.08
CA LYS A 156 -8.05 -1.80 -3.35
C LYS A 156 -8.04 -3.33 -3.41
N SER A 157 -7.68 -3.90 -4.56
CA SER A 157 -7.56 -5.34 -4.73
C SER A 157 -6.42 -5.92 -3.88
N THR A 158 -5.28 -5.24 -3.82
CA THR A 158 -4.13 -5.65 -2.98
C THR A 158 -4.43 -5.51 -1.49
N TYR A 159 -5.15 -4.48 -1.09
CA TYR A 159 -5.65 -4.32 0.28
C TYR A 159 -6.53 -5.50 0.69
N ASN A 160 -7.55 -5.84 -0.12
CA ASN A 160 -8.43 -6.97 0.14
C ASN A 160 -7.66 -8.31 0.21
N TYR A 161 -6.68 -8.49 -0.68
CA TYR A 161 -5.83 -9.69 -0.69
C TYR A 161 -4.99 -9.82 0.59
N ARG A 162 -4.39 -8.72 1.06
CA ARG A 162 -3.62 -8.71 2.32
C ARG A 162 -4.50 -9.00 3.53
N LYS A 163 -5.68 -8.37 3.61
CA LYS A 163 -6.65 -8.66 4.68
C LYS A 163 -7.00 -10.14 4.73
N ALA A 164 -7.15 -10.79 3.56
CA ALA A 164 -7.39 -12.22 3.47
C ALA A 164 -6.20 -13.06 3.95
N LEU A 165 -4.98 -12.61 3.65
CA LEU A 165 -3.74 -13.26 4.04
C LEU A 165 -3.52 -13.19 5.56
N ASP A 166 -3.75 -12.02 6.16
CA ASP A 166 -3.65 -11.83 7.61
C ASP A 166 -4.66 -12.69 8.37
N LYS A 167 -5.88 -12.83 7.82
CA LYS A 167 -6.92 -13.74 8.33
C LYS A 167 -6.64 -15.22 8.04
N ARG A 168 -5.51 -15.57 7.40
CA ARG A 168 -5.05 -16.94 7.08
C ARG A 168 -6.02 -17.79 6.24
N ILE A 169 -6.89 -17.14 5.47
CA ILE A 169 -7.89 -17.76 4.59
C ILE A 169 -7.26 -18.52 3.42
N ILE A 170 -6.04 -18.14 3.04
CA ILE A 170 -5.36 -18.57 1.81
C ILE A 170 -4.86 -20.03 1.88
N LYS A 171 -4.70 -20.58 3.09
CA LYS A 171 -4.09 -21.91 3.27
C LYS A 171 -4.99 -23.01 2.68
N GLY A 172 -4.47 -23.75 1.71
CA GLY A 172 -5.20 -24.82 1.02
C GLY A 172 -6.15 -24.33 -0.09
N ARG A 173 -5.95 -23.12 -0.61
CA ARG A 173 -6.73 -22.55 -1.72
C ARG A 173 -5.84 -22.18 -2.89
N PHE A 174 -6.42 -22.20 -4.08
CA PHE A 174 -5.71 -21.84 -5.30
C PHE A 174 -5.45 -20.33 -5.36
N LEU A 175 -4.19 -19.96 -5.59
CA LEU A 175 -3.72 -18.57 -5.55
C LEU A 175 -4.49 -17.66 -6.52
N ARG A 176 -4.62 -18.10 -7.78
CA ARG A 176 -5.24 -17.29 -8.84
C ARG A 176 -6.71 -17.02 -8.57
N ALA A 177 -7.44 -17.99 -8.03
CA ALA A 177 -8.86 -17.82 -7.70
C ALA A 177 -9.07 -16.79 -6.59
N LEU A 178 -8.17 -16.75 -5.61
CA LEU A 178 -8.23 -15.73 -4.55
C LEU A 178 -7.88 -14.33 -5.08
N VAL A 179 -6.93 -14.23 -6.01
CA VAL A 179 -6.63 -12.96 -6.70
C VAL A 179 -7.85 -12.46 -7.47
N VAL A 180 -8.51 -13.34 -8.23
CA VAL A 180 -9.75 -13.03 -8.96
C VAL A 180 -10.85 -12.57 -8.00
N ALA A 181 -11.05 -13.27 -6.88
CA ALA A 181 -12.02 -12.90 -5.87
C ALA A 181 -11.74 -11.53 -5.24
N SER A 182 -10.47 -11.22 -4.99
CA SER A 182 -10.03 -9.93 -4.43
C SER A 182 -10.21 -8.78 -5.42
N ALA A 183 -9.89 -9.01 -6.69
CA ALA A 183 -10.13 -8.07 -7.79
C ALA A 183 -11.63 -7.81 -8.01
N TYR A 184 -12.44 -8.87 -7.99
CA TYR A 184 -13.88 -8.75 -8.14
C TYR A 184 -14.50 -7.98 -6.95
N ALA A 185 -14.05 -8.22 -5.72
CA ALA A 185 -14.46 -7.45 -4.56
C ALA A 185 -14.14 -5.96 -4.71
N ALA A 186 -12.93 -5.61 -5.18
CA ALA A 186 -12.56 -4.23 -5.45
C ALA A 186 -13.42 -3.58 -6.55
N CYS A 187 -13.73 -4.31 -7.63
CA CYS A 187 -14.62 -3.81 -8.68
C CYS A 187 -16.03 -3.50 -8.15
N ARG A 188 -16.55 -4.33 -7.24
CA ARG A 188 -17.86 -4.10 -6.60
C ARG A 188 -17.86 -2.89 -5.68
N GLU A 189 -16.76 -2.64 -4.98
CA GLU A 189 -16.62 -1.47 -4.08
C GLU A 189 -16.47 -0.16 -4.84
N LEU A 190 -15.75 -0.19 -5.96
CA LEU A 190 -15.53 0.98 -6.81
C LEU A 190 -16.61 1.15 -7.90
N ASN A 191 -17.69 0.38 -7.82
CA ASN A 191 -18.83 0.39 -8.75
C ASN A 191 -18.41 0.23 -10.24
N VAL A 192 -17.38 -0.56 -10.51
CA VAL A 192 -16.96 -0.87 -11.87
C VAL A 192 -17.65 -2.13 -12.38
N PRO A 193 -18.39 -2.06 -13.51
CA PRO A 193 -19.15 -3.18 -14.03
C PRO A 193 -18.22 -4.17 -14.73
N ARG A 194 -17.70 -5.14 -13.96
CA ARG A 194 -16.93 -6.28 -14.46
C ARG A 194 -17.52 -7.58 -13.95
N THR A 195 -17.53 -8.59 -14.80
CA THR A 195 -18.07 -9.91 -14.40
C THR A 195 -16.98 -10.76 -13.79
N LEU A 196 -17.35 -11.64 -12.84
CA LEU A 196 -16.39 -12.56 -12.23
C LEU A 196 -15.77 -13.50 -13.27
N VAL A 197 -16.55 -13.92 -14.27
CA VAL A 197 -16.11 -14.81 -15.36
C VAL A 197 -15.05 -14.14 -16.22
N GLU A 198 -15.24 -12.87 -16.60
CA GLU A 198 -14.27 -12.08 -17.36
C GLU A 198 -12.92 -11.98 -16.62
N ILE A 199 -12.95 -11.65 -15.33
CA ILE A 199 -11.73 -11.56 -14.51
C ILE A 199 -11.06 -12.94 -14.40
N ALA A 200 -11.85 -14.01 -14.18
CA ALA A 200 -11.35 -15.38 -14.07
C ALA A 200 -10.64 -15.85 -15.35
N GLN A 201 -11.22 -15.54 -16.52
CA GLN A 201 -10.64 -15.84 -17.82
C GLN A 201 -9.29 -15.15 -18.01
N THR A 202 -9.17 -13.86 -17.67
CA THR A 202 -7.89 -13.14 -17.82
C THR A 202 -6.77 -13.68 -16.94
N ALA A 203 -7.11 -14.21 -15.76
CA ALA A 203 -6.20 -14.78 -14.78
C ALA A 203 -5.96 -16.29 -14.95
N ASN A 204 -6.59 -16.97 -15.91
CA ASN A 204 -6.58 -18.42 -16.08
C ASN A 204 -6.94 -19.15 -14.76
N ALA A 205 -8.11 -18.83 -14.21
CA ALA A 205 -8.64 -19.45 -12.99
C ALA A 205 -10.07 -19.93 -13.19
N ASP A 206 -10.48 -20.93 -12.42
CA ASP A 206 -11.86 -21.44 -12.45
C ASP A 206 -12.83 -20.45 -11.82
N ALA A 207 -13.83 -20.02 -12.59
CA ALA A 207 -14.82 -19.05 -12.15
C ALA A 207 -15.66 -19.56 -10.95
N ILE A 208 -15.97 -20.85 -10.91
CA ILE A 208 -16.75 -21.47 -9.82
C ILE A 208 -15.98 -21.36 -8.50
N PHE A 209 -14.71 -21.76 -8.51
CA PHE A 209 -13.86 -21.73 -7.33
C PHE A 209 -13.50 -20.30 -6.91
N ALA A 210 -13.33 -19.38 -7.86
CA ALA A 210 -13.21 -17.95 -7.56
C ALA A 210 -14.47 -17.38 -6.90
N GLY A 211 -15.66 -17.82 -7.30
CA GLY A 211 -16.94 -17.46 -6.65
C GLY A 211 -17.04 -17.96 -5.21
N GLU A 212 -16.56 -19.17 -4.92
CA GLU A 212 -16.44 -19.68 -3.54
C GLU A 212 -15.48 -18.84 -2.70
N CYS A 213 -14.31 -18.54 -3.24
CA CYS A 213 -13.33 -17.68 -2.57
C CYS A 213 -13.92 -16.29 -2.29
N TYR A 214 -14.69 -15.73 -3.22
CA TYR A 214 -15.37 -14.44 -3.03
C TYR A 214 -16.39 -14.46 -1.90
N ARG A 215 -17.26 -15.48 -1.84
CA ARG A 215 -18.21 -15.64 -0.72
C ARG A 215 -17.51 -15.74 0.63
N LEU A 216 -16.39 -16.44 0.66
CA LEU A 216 -15.59 -16.60 1.86
C LEU A 216 -14.95 -15.26 2.27
N LEU A 217 -14.39 -14.51 1.32
CA LEU A 217 -13.85 -13.17 1.57
C LEU A 217 -14.89 -12.23 2.18
N LEU A 218 -16.15 -12.29 1.72
CA LEU A 218 -17.24 -11.49 2.28
C LEU A 218 -17.59 -11.87 3.71
N ARG A 219 -17.59 -13.17 4.03
CA ARG A 219 -17.87 -13.66 5.40
C ARG A 219 -16.82 -13.20 6.40
N HIS A 220 -15.58 -13.10 5.95
CA HIS A 220 -14.45 -12.65 6.75
C HIS A 220 -14.01 -11.23 6.36
N ARG A 221 -14.91 -10.39 5.88
CA ARG A 221 -14.61 -8.99 5.65
C ARG A 221 -14.41 -8.25 6.96
#